data_AF-A0A367GMT3-F1
#
_entry.id   AF-A0A367GMT3-F1
#
_cell.length_a   1.000
_cell.length_b   1.000
_cell.length_c   1.000
_cell.angle_alpha   90.00
_cell.angle_beta   90.00
_cell.angle_gamma   90.00
#
_symmetry.space_group_name_H-M   'P 1'
#
loop_
_entity.id
_entity.type
_entity.pdbx_description
1 polymer ?
#
loop_
_entity_poly.entity_id
_entity_poly.type
_entity_poly.pdbx_seq_one_letter_code
_entity_poly.pdbx_strand_id
1 'polypeptide(L)'
;MKKLIAAALLCGACIENSFAQTEKGTQSLGLSLGVSTGKSTASYRLSNTGDWGPEVTRKSTEYYIAPSYSYFISDKLDISAGISYGHARVTSDENIYGYPLKTTSADFSGSIGLRRYFLFDNKIGIRTGPYFTYGSSREDDQRSKYFAGGLGLDFVYYPSKKIGLAASLGGISYIHERYTNYSRMTNDEFTVTLFNSLGLSFFYVIGAKN
;
A
#
# COMPACT_ATOMS: atom_id res chain seq x y z
N MET A 1 17.61 2.05 17.88
CA MET A 1 16.28 1.86 17.24
C MET A 1 15.16 1.48 18.21
N LYS A 2 15.36 0.60 19.21
CA LYS A 2 14.31 0.22 20.18
C LYS A 2 13.72 1.38 21.01
N LYS A 3 14.52 2.42 21.30
CA LYS A 3 14.12 3.57 22.14
C LYS A 3 13.19 4.58 21.43
N LEU A 4 13.20 4.63 20.09
CA LEU A 4 12.35 5.53 19.31
C LEU A 4 10.91 4.99 19.17
N ILE A 5 10.76 3.66 19.07
CA ILE A 5 9.44 3.00 19.04
C ILE A 5 8.72 3.16 20.40
N ALA A 6 9.46 3.06 21.51
CA ALA A 6 8.91 3.25 22.85
C ALA A 6 8.43 4.69 23.12
N ALA A 7 9.11 5.69 22.57
CA ALA A 7 8.70 7.10 22.71
C ALA A 7 7.43 7.41 21.90
N ALA A 8 7.26 6.80 20.72
CA ALA A 8 6.04 6.95 19.93
C ALA A 8 4.81 6.29 20.60
N LEU A 9 5.02 5.20 21.35
CA LEU A 9 3.96 4.52 22.11
C LEU A 9 3.54 5.29 23.38
N LEU A 10 4.46 5.98 24.04
CA LEU A 10 4.21 6.69 25.31
C LEU A 10 3.45 8.01 25.14
N CYS A 11 3.54 8.67 23.98
CA CYS A 11 2.79 9.90 23.70
C CYS A 11 1.30 9.67 23.39
N GLY A 12 0.83 8.41 23.32
CA GLY A 12 -0.56 8.06 22.98
C GLY A 12 -1.52 7.89 24.16
N ALA A 13 -1.08 8.06 25.41
CA ALA A 13 -1.83 7.63 26.59
C ALA A 13 -2.81 8.66 27.21
N CYS A 14 -3.06 9.81 26.58
CA CYS A 14 -4.11 10.73 27.05
C CYS A 14 -5.45 10.38 26.40
N ILE A 15 -6.17 9.44 27.03
CA ILE A 15 -7.47 8.94 26.58
C ILE A 15 -8.55 9.94 27.01
N GLU A 16 -8.98 10.81 26.09
CA GLU A 16 -10.27 11.48 26.23
C GLU A 16 -11.35 10.72 25.44
N ASN A 17 -12.37 10.23 26.15
CA ASN A 17 -13.56 9.66 25.52
C ASN A 17 -14.37 10.78 24.85
N SER A 18 -14.30 10.90 23.52
CA SER A 18 -15.35 11.55 22.72
C SER A 18 -15.41 10.94 21.33
N PHE A 19 -16.62 10.88 20.81
CA PHE A 19 -17.07 10.00 19.74
C PHE A 19 -17.01 10.63 18.32
N ALA A 20 -16.39 11.81 18.15
CA ALA A 20 -16.56 12.66 16.97
C ALA A 20 -15.67 12.36 15.73
N GLN A 21 -14.98 11.21 15.71
CA GLN A 21 -13.85 11.01 14.78
C GLN A 21 -14.24 10.57 13.37
N THR A 22 -15.46 10.07 13.21
CA THR A 22 -16.00 9.54 11.95
C THR A 22 -17.40 10.10 11.64
N GLU A 23 -17.73 11.26 12.21
CA GLU A 23 -19.00 11.94 11.98
C GLU A 23 -19.03 12.66 10.63
N LYS A 24 -20.23 12.85 10.09
CA LYS A 24 -20.44 13.66 8.88
C LYS A 24 -19.80 15.05 9.02
N GLY A 25 -19.07 15.46 7.99
CA GLY A 25 -18.39 16.75 7.90
C GLY A 25 -16.98 16.78 8.46
N THR A 26 -16.57 15.74 9.18
CA THR A 26 -15.20 15.58 9.64
C THR A 26 -14.26 15.34 8.46
N GLN A 27 -13.02 15.83 8.55
CA GLN A 27 -12.00 15.67 7.54
C GLN A 27 -10.79 14.95 8.13
N SER A 28 -9.98 14.30 7.31
CA SER A 28 -8.72 13.72 7.78
C SER A 28 -7.60 13.85 6.76
N LEU A 29 -6.40 14.14 7.25
CA LEU A 29 -5.16 14.07 6.49
C LEU A 29 -4.40 12.80 6.88
N GLY A 30 -4.19 11.91 5.92
CA GLY A 30 -3.48 10.66 6.10
C GLY A 30 -2.09 10.69 5.48
N LEU A 31 -1.18 9.92 6.07
CA LEU A 31 0.12 9.58 5.51
C LEU A 31 0.31 8.07 5.68
N SER A 32 0.46 7.36 4.57
CA SER A 32 0.82 5.95 4.58
C SER A 32 2.28 5.78 4.23
N LEU A 33 2.96 4.93 5.00
CA LEU A 33 4.33 4.53 4.76
C LEU A 33 4.37 3.01 4.74
N GLY A 34 5.11 2.45 3.80
CA GLY A 34 5.32 1.01 3.75
C GLY A 34 6.71 0.65 3.31
N VAL A 35 7.16 -0.49 3.81
CA VAL A 35 8.37 -1.18 3.39
C VAL A 35 7.99 -2.64 3.19
N SER A 36 8.37 -3.20 2.05
CA SER A 36 8.22 -4.61 1.74
C SER A 36 9.57 -5.17 1.33
N THR A 37 9.94 -6.32 1.89
CA THR A 37 11.14 -7.04 1.48
C THR A 37 10.77 -8.49 1.13
N GLY A 38 11.34 -8.97 0.03
CA GLY A 38 11.12 -10.32 -0.47
C GLY A 38 12.45 -11.00 -0.77
N LYS A 39 12.50 -12.30 -0.54
CA LYS A 39 13.56 -13.17 -1.04
C LYS A 39 12.90 -14.34 -1.76
N SER A 40 13.31 -14.60 -2.99
CA SER A 40 12.91 -15.76 -3.77
C SER A 40 14.15 -16.47 -4.27
N THR A 41 14.19 -17.79 -4.15
CA THR A 41 15.27 -18.62 -4.68
C THR A 41 14.66 -19.62 -5.64
N ALA A 42 15.18 -19.68 -6.87
CA ALA A 42 14.69 -20.57 -7.91
C ALA A 42 15.85 -21.24 -8.63
N SER A 43 15.67 -22.52 -8.93
CA SER A 43 16.53 -23.29 -9.83
C SER A 43 15.82 -23.39 -11.19
N TYR A 44 16.58 -23.43 -12.28
CA TYR A 44 16.03 -23.58 -13.63
C TYR A 44 16.60 -24.84 -14.27
N ARG A 45 15.81 -25.46 -15.15
CA ARG A 45 16.26 -26.64 -15.89
C ARG A 45 16.90 -26.20 -17.19
N LEU A 46 18.12 -26.67 -17.45
CA LEU A 46 18.87 -26.38 -18.67
C LEU A 46 18.24 -27.17 -19.82
N SER A 47 17.64 -26.46 -20.78
CA SER A 47 16.93 -27.08 -21.92
C SER A 47 17.82 -28.03 -22.74
N ASN A 48 19.13 -27.78 -22.77
CA ASN A 48 20.07 -28.49 -23.63
C ASN A 48 20.62 -29.78 -23.00
N THR A 49 20.70 -29.86 -21.66
CA THR A 49 21.26 -31.03 -20.96
C THR A 49 20.24 -31.74 -20.08
N GLY A 50 19.12 -31.09 -19.76
CA GLY A 50 18.11 -31.61 -18.83
C GLY A 50 18.50 -31.49 -17.36
N ASP A 51 19.69 -30.99 -17.06
CA ASP A 51 20.21 -30.78 -15.70
C ASP A 51 19.61 -29.53 -15.04
N TRP A 52 19.70 -29.49 -13.71
CA TRP A 52 19.40 -28.27 -12.97
C TRP A 52 20.59 -27.31 -13.02
N GLY A 53 20.33 -26.07 -13.43
CA GLY A 53 21.28 -24.97 -13.34
C GLY A 53 21.46 -24.48 -11.90
N PRO A 54 22.39 -23.53 -11.67
CA PRO A 54 22.64 -22.95 -10.36
C PRO A 54 21.38 -22.30 -9.78
N GLU A 55 21.28 -22.31 -8.45
CA GLU A 55 20.23 -21.61 -7.72
C GLU A 55 20.42 -20.10 -7.85
N VAL A 56 19.36 -19.41 -8.29
CA VAL A 56 19.35 -17.95 -8.32
C VAL A 56 18.47 -17.42 -7.23
N THR A 57 19.10 -16.60 -6.38
CA THR A 57 18.41 -15.84 -5.35
C THR A 57 18.14 -14.42 -5.85
N ARG A 58 16.87 -14.02 -5.81
CA ARG A 58 16.39 -12.65 -6.01
C ARG A 58 15.97 -12.05 -4.69
N LYS A 59 16.37 -10.80 -4.46
CA LYS A 59 15.94 -9.99 -3.32
C LYS A 59 15.21 -8.77 -3.85
N SER A 60 14.03 -8.50 -3.32
CA SER A 60 13.27 -7.29 -3.59
C SER A 60 13.16 -6.45 -2.33
N THR A 61 13.30 -5.14 -2.48
CA THR A 61 13.01 -4.15 -1.44
C THR A 61 12.20 -3.04 -2.07
N GLU A 62 11.04 -2.77 -1.51
CA GLU A 62 10.13 -1.72 -1.94
C GLU A 62 9.83 -0.80 -0.77
N TYR A 63 9.72 0.49 -1.05
CA TYR A 63 9.19 1.48 -0.12
C TYR A 63 8.20 2.38 -0.82
N TYR A 64 7.20 2.84 -0.08
CA TYR A 64 6.26 3.84 -0.58
C TYR A 64 5.89 4.88 0.47
N ILE A 65 5.50 6.04 -0.04
CA ILE A 65 4.88 7.13 0.72
C ILE A 65 3.59 7.54 0.00
N ALA A 66 2.50 7.65 0.75
CA ALA A 66 1.20 8.00 0.18
C ALA A 66 0.44 8.97 1.09
N PRO A 67 0.57 10.29 0.90
CA PRO A 67 -0.32 11.25 1.54
C PRO A 67 -1.74 11.11 0.97
N SER A 68 -2.72 11.35 1.82
CA SER A 68 -4.14 11.26 1.47
C SER A 68 -4.95 12.31 2.23
N TYR A 69 -6.08 12.66 1.65
CA TYR A 69 -7.12 13.47 2.25
C TYR A 69 -8.42 12.67 2.25
N SER A 70 -9.27 12.84 3.26
CA SER A 70 -10.58 12.21 3.29
C SER A 70 -11.61 13.12 3.96
N TYR A 71 -12.86 12.96 3.54
CA TYR A 71 -14.00 13.73 4.01
C TYR A 71 -15.17 12.81 4.31
N PHE A 72 -15.71 12.87 5.54
CA PHE A 72 -16.85 12.06 5.95
C PHE A 72 -18.15 12.65 5.39
N ILE A 73 -18.71 12.00 4.37
CA ILE A 73 -19.97 12.41 3.73
C ILE A 73 -21.20 11.99 4.54
N SER A 74 -21.05 10.94 5.34
CA SER A 74 -22.00 10.52 6.37
C SER A 74 -21.25 9.91 7.54
N ASP A 75 -21.96 9.62 8.61
CA ASP A 75 -21.37 8.92 9.75
C ASP A 75 -20.76 7.59 9.29
N LYS A 76 -19.48 7.40 9.64
CA LYS A 76 -18.67 6.24 9.33
C LYS A 76 -18.50 5.98 7.83
N LEU A 77 -18.74 6.96 6.96
CA LEU A 77 -18.54 6.84 5.51
C LEU A 77 -17.74 8.03 5.00
N ASP A 78 -16.53 7.77 4.51
CA ASP A 78 -15.69 8.80 3.91
C ASP A 78 -15.52 8.61 2.40
N ILE A 79 -15.29 9.74 1.71
CA ILE A 79 -14.65 9.79 0.41
C ILE A 79 -13.19 10.17 0.63
N SER A 80 -12.27 9.47 -0.03
CA SER A 80 -10.83 9.68 0.10
C SER A 80 -10.19 9.93 -1.26
N ALA A 81 -9.15 10.76 -1.27
CA ALA A 81 -8.27 10.94 -2.40
C ALA A 81 -6.83 10.94 -1.90
N GLY A 82 -5.90 10.42 -2.70
CA GLY A 82 -4.50 10.36 -2.32
C GLY A 82 -3.58 10.28 -3.51
N ILE A 83 -2.32 10.59 -3.28
CA ILE A 83 -1.24 10.34 -4.23
C ILE A 83 -0.23 9.41 -3.58
N SER A 84 0.43 8.58 -4.35
CA SER A 84 1.49 7.72 -3.86
C SER A 84 2.73 7.82 -4.73
N TYR A 85 3.88 7.69 -4.08
CA TYR A 85 5.16 7.46 -4.72
C TYR A 85 5.76 6.18 -4.15
N GLY A 86 6.08 5.25 -5.03
CA GLY A 86 6.73 3.97 -4.70
C GLY A 86 8.09 3.88 -5.37
N HIS A 87 9.01 3.15 -4.77
CA HIS A 87 10.25 2.78 -5.42
C HIS A 87 10.66 1.37 -4.99
N ALA A 88 10.92 0.52 -5.99
CA ALA A 88 11.36 -0.84 -5.77
C ALA A 88 12.77 -1.06 -6.33
N ARG A 89 13.51 -1.92 -5.64
CA ARG A 89 14.82 -2.39 -6.07
C ARG A 89 14.82 -3.91 -6.03
N VAL A 90 15.19 -4.51 -7.15
CA VAL A 90 15.39 -5.97 -7.25
C VAL A 90 16.87 -6.23 -7.54
N THR A 91 17.48 -7.16 -6.81
CA THR A 91 18.85 -7.62 -7.05
C THR A 91 18.87 -9.13 -7.22
N SER A 92 19.64 -9.60 -8.19
CA SER A 92 19.89 -11.02 -8.46
C SER A 92 21.35 -11.35 -8.17
N ASP A 93 21.60 -12.48 -7.52
CA ASP A 93 22.97 -12.92 -7.18
C ASP A 93 23.74 -13.42 -8.42
N GLU A 94 23.05 -13.82 -9.50
CA GLU A 94 23.65 -14.22 -10.78
C GLU A 94 22.97 -13.56 -12.00
N ASN A 95 23.74 -13.34 -13.07
CA ASN A 95 23.25 -12.87 -14.37
C ASN A 95 22.91 -14.09 -15.22
N ILE A 96 21.63 -14.39 -15.33
CA ILE A 96 21.13 -15.50 -16.15
C ILE A 96 20.42 -14.92 -17.36
N TYR A 97 20.79 -15.36 -18.57
CA TYR A 97 20.06 -15.10 -19.83
C TYR A 97 19.65 -13.63 -20.06
N GLY A 98 20.53 -12.67 -19.80
CA GLY A 98 20.30 -11.26 -20.13
C GLY A 98 19.38 -10.50 -19.16
N TYR A 99 19.02 -11.11 -18.01
CA TYR A 99 18.36 -10.38 -16.94
C TYR A 99 19.38 -9.51 -16.18
N PRO A 100 19.10 -8.22 -15.97
CA PRO A 100 20.01 -7.35 -15.25
C PRO A 100 20.19 -7.82 -13.80
N LEU A 101 21.43 -7.74 -13.30
CA LEU A 101 21.77 -8.03 -11.89
C LEU A 101 21.03 -7.14 -10.90
N LYS A 102 20.57 -5.98 -11.38
CA LYS A 102 19.86 -4.97 -10.61
C LYS A 102 18.84 -4.28 -11.50
N THR A 103 17.61 -4.21 -11.02
CA THR A 103 16.53 -3.45 -11.61
C THR A 103 16.01 -2.46 -10.58
N THR A 104 15.67 -1.26 -11.03
CA THR A 104 15.00 -0.25 -10.21
C THR A 104 13.74 0.23 -10.88
N SER A 105 12.67 0.31 -10.10
CA SER A 105 11.41 0.92 -10.54
C SER A 105 10.99 2.07 -9.65
N ALA A 106 10.30 3.02 -10.23
CA ALA A 106 9.64 4.11 -9.53
C ALA A 106 8.21 4.26 -10.04
N ASP A 107 7.29 4.43 -9.10
CA ASP A 107 5.86 4.44 -9.34
C ASP A 107 5.27 5.74 -8.82
N PHE A 108 4.37 6.34 -9.60
CA PHE A 108 3.56 7.47 -9.16
C PHE A 108 2.10 7.19 -9.48
N SER A 109 1.22 7.38 -8.51
CA SER A 109 -0.21 7.14 -8.70
C SER A 109 -1.08 8.15 -7.96
N GLY A 110 -2.29 8.33 -8.48
CA GLY A 110 -3.39 9.01 -7.80
C GLY A 110 -4.51 8.02 -7.56
N SER A 111 -5.16 8.12 -6.41
CA SER A 111 -6.27 7.24 -6.01
C SER A 111 -7.44 8.03 -5.47
N ILE A 112 -8.64 7.49 -5.67
CA ILE A 112 -9.87 7.90 -5.01
C ILE A 112 -10.55 6.67 -4.42
N GLY A 113 -11.34 6.85 -3.37
CA GLY A 113 -12.04 5.74 -2.75
C GLY A 113 -13.20 6.19 -1.89
N LEU A 114 -14.08 5.24 -1.59
CA LEU A 114 -15.21 5.40 -0.69
C LEU A 114 -15.08 4.33 0.39
N ARG A 115 -15.05 4.69 1.68
CA ARG A 115 -14.77 3.72 2.75
C ARG A 115 -15.79 3.83 3.88
N ARG A 116 -16.34 2.68 4.26
CA ARG A 116 -17.23 2.50 5.40
C ARG A 116 -16.45 1.97 6.60
N TYR A 117 -16.68 2.53 7.78
CA TYR A 117 -16.05 2.16 9.04
C TYR A 117 -17.03 1.35 9.92
N PHE A 118 -16.54 0.23 10.45
CA PHE A 118 -17.22 -0.61 11.42
C PHE A 118 -16.40 -0.60 12.71
N LEU A 119 -16.70 0.36 13.58
CA LEU A 119 -15.96 0.59 14.82
C LEU A 119 -16.68 0.02 16.03
N PHE A 120 -15.93 -0.71 16.86
CA PHE A 120 -16.27 -1.10 18.22
C PHE A 120 -15.74 -0.05 19.21
N ASP A 121 -16.62 0.41 20.11
CA ASP A 121 -16.36 1.51 21.05
C ASP A 121 -15.80 2.79 20.38
N ASN A 122 -16.06 2.97 19.07
CA ASN A 122 -15.51 4.06 18.25
C ASN A 122 -13.97 4.21 18.33
N LYS A 123 -13.26 3.15 18.72
CA LYS A 123 -11.79 3.13 18.87
C LYS A 123 -11.13 2.13 17.96
N ILE A 124 -11.65 0.91 17.88
CA ILE A 124 -11.04 -0.19 17.14
C ILE A 124 -12.04 -0.75 16.15
N GLY A 125 -11.60 -1.16 14.97
CA GLY A 125 -12.51 -1.76 14.02
C GLY A 125 -11.88 -2.08 12.69
N ILE A 126 -12.74 -2.19 11.69
CA ILE A 126 -12.35 -2.36 10.30
C ILE A 126 -12.94 -1.25 9.45
N ARG A 127 -12.26 -0.90 8.37
CA ARG A 127 -12.86 -0.12 7.29
C ARG A 127 -12.70 -0.85 5.98
N THR A 128 -13.66 -0.67 5.10
CA THR A 128 -13.64 -1.29 3.78
C THR A 128 -14.40 -0.45 2.77
N GLY A 129 -14.06 -0.60 1.49
CA GLY A 129 -14.85 -0.05 0.41
C GLY A 129 -14.08 0.08 -0.90
N PRO A 130 -14.75 0.52 -1.97
CA PRO A 130 -14.17 0.58 -3.28
C PRO A 130 -13.12 1.68 -3.41
N TYR A 131 -12.12 1.41 -4.23
CA TYR A 131 -11.14 2.39 -4.65
C TYR A 131 -10.85 2.26 -6.15
N PHE A 132 -10.34 3.34 -6.71
CA PHE A 132 -9.81 3.41 -8.05
C PHE A 132 -8.48 4.15 -8.01
N THR A 133 -7.49 3.63 -8.73
CA THR A 133 -6.14 4.17 -8.82
C THR A 133 -5.74 4.28 -10.28
N TYR A 134 -5.07 5.36 -10.63
CA TYR A 134 -4.39 5.51 -11.90
C TYR A 134 -2.95 5.92 -11.65
N GLY A 135 -2.01 5.29 -12.34
CA GLY A 135 -0.60 5.54 -12.14
C GLY A 135 0.26 5.22 -13.33
N SER A 136 1.55 5.51 -13.16
CA SER A 136 2.60 5.17 -14.10
C SER A 136 3.78 4.58 -13.36
N SER A 137 4.37 3.55 -13.94
CA SER A 137 5.63 2.98 -13.50
C SER A 137 6.73 3.30 -14.50
N ARG A 138 7.94 3.48 -13.98
CA ARG A 138 9.16 3.49 -14.77
C ARG A 138 10.11 2.45 -14.20
N GLU A 139 10.48 1.48 -15.02
CA GLU A 139 11.46 0.46 -14.70
C GLU A 139 12.62 0.59 -15.70
N ASP A 140 13.75 1.13 -15.26
CA ASP A 140 14.89 1.46 -16.11
C ASP A 140 14.48 2.26 -17.38
N ASP A 141 14.51 1.61 -18.56
CA ASP A 141 14.11 2.16 -19.86
C ASP A 141 12.67 1.83 -20.26
N GLN A 142 11.93 1.05 -19.47
CA GLN A 142 10.53 0.75 -19.70
C GLN A 142 9.62 1.73 -18.95
N ARG A 143 8.49 2.03 -19.59
CA ARG A 143 7.42 2.84 -19.00
C ARG A 143 6.11 2.09 -19.16
N SER A 144 5.33 2.11 -18.09
CA SER A 144 3.98 1.60 -18.11
C SER A 144 3.01 2.61 -17.52
N LYS A 145 1.74 2.46 -17.91
CA LYS A 145 0.61 3.12 -17.28
C LYS A 145 -0.34 2.04 -16.82
N TYR A 146 -0.95 2.25 -15.67
CA TYR A 146 -1.92 1.32 -15.13
C TYR A 146 -3.13 2.06 -14.58
N PHE A 147 -4.26 1.36 -14.59
CA PHE A 147 -5.37 1.67 -13.73
C PHE A 147 -5.73 0.42 -12.92
N ALA A 148 -6.14 0.65 -11.69
CA ALA A 148 -6.54 -0.40 -10.78
C ALA A 148 -7.85 -0.02 -10.10
N GLY A 149 -8.68 -1.01 -9.82
CA GLY A 149 -9.91 -0.83 -9.07
C GLY A 149 -10.16 -2.04 -8.18
N GLY A 150 -10.71 -1.84 -7.01
CA GLY A 150 -10.85 -2.93 -6.06
C GLY A 150 -11.64 -2.58 -4.82
N LEU A 151 -11.71 -3.53 -3.89
CA LEU A 151 -12.21 -3.34 -2.53
C LEU A 151 -11.04 -3.55 -1.57
N GLY A 152 -10.75 -2.54 -0.74
CA GLY A 152 -9.76 -2.63 0.33
C GLY A 152 -10.40 -3.05 1.65
N LEU A 153 -9.62 -3.71 2.51
CA LEU A 153 -9.97 -4.02 3.89
C LEU A 153 -8.80 -3.62 4.80
N ASP A 154 -9.06 -2.71 5.73
CA ASP A 154 -8.08 -2.26 6.72
C ASP A 154 -8.60 -2.49 8.13
N PHE A 155 -7.69 -2.82 9.03
CA PHE A 155 -7.87 -2.64 10.47
C PHE A 155 -7.64 -1.17 10.82
N VAL A 156 -8.45 -0.62 11.72
CA VAL A 156 -8.33 0.76 12.18
C VAL A 156 -8.32 0.83 13.70
N TYR A 157 -7.47 1.72 14.22
CA TYR A 157 -7.36 2.01 15.64
C TYR A 157 -7.20 3.51 15.88
N TYR A 158 -8.00 4.07 16.77
CA TYR A 158 -8.04 5.47 17.13
C TYR A 158 -7.58 5.65 18.58
N PRO A 159 -6.27 5.84 18.81
CA PRO A 159 -5.77 6.11 20.16
C PRO A 159 -6.30 7.43 20.76
N SER A 160 -6.68 8.40 19.92
CA SER A 160 -7.25 9.68 20.37
C SER A 160 -8.23 10.26 19.35
N LYS A 161 -8.98 11.32 19.73
CA LYS A 161 -9.96 12.02 18.87
C LYS A 161 -9.41 12.51 17.54
N LYS A 162 -8.10 12.76 17.49
CA LYS A 162 -7.43 13.41 16.36
C LYS A 162 -6.47 12.48 15.66
N ILE A 163 -6.20 11.30 16.21
CA ILE A 163 -5.19 10.40 15.68
C ILE A 163 -5.85 9.06 15.38
N GLY A 164 -5.74 8.64 14.14
CA GLY A 164 -6.07 7.29 13.71
C GLY A 164 -4.85 6.59 13.11
N LEU A 165 -4.85 5.28 13.29
CA LEU A 165 -3.92 4.34 12.70
C LEU A 165 -4.73 3.37 11.86
N ALA A 166 -4.20 3.00 10.70
CA ALA A 166 -4.75 1.91 9.91
C ALA A 166 -3.63 0.94 9.52
N ALA A 167 -3.97 -0.34 9.49
CA ALA A 167 -3.14 -1.39 8.95
C ALA A 167 -3.93 -2.13 7.87
N SER A 168 -3.38 -2.25 6.68
CA SER A 168 -4.08 -2.95 5.60
C SER A 168 -4.09 -4.46 5.87
N LEU A 169 -5.27 -5.08 5.80
CA LEU A 169 -5.47 -6.52 6.05
C LEU A 169 -5.52 -7.30 4.74
N GLY A 170 -6.12 -6.71 3.72
CA GLY A 170 -6.23 -7.35 2.42
C GLY A 170 -7.14 -6.61 1.47
N GLY A 171 -7.46 -7.26 0.37
CA GLY A 171 -8.42 -6.75 -0.59
C GLY A 171 -8.52 -7.62 -1.83
N ILE A 172 -9.44 -7.23 -2.69
CA ILE A 172 -9.53 -7.71 -4.06
C ILE A 172 -9.26 -6.56 -5.00
N SER A 173 -8.49 -6.80 -6.06
CA SER A 173 -8.18 -5.77 -7.04
C SER A 173 -8.11 -6.34 -8.43
N TYR A 174 -8.53 -5.52 -9.39
CA TYR A 174 -8.24 -5.70 -10.80
C TYR A 174 -7.26 -4.61 -11.24
N ILE A 175 -6.25 -4.99 -11.99
CA ILE A 175 -5.20 -4.11 -12.51
C ILE A 175 -5.11 -4.33 -14.01
N HIS A 176 -5.16 -3.24 -14.76
CA HIS A 176 -4.85 -3.23 -16.19
C HIS A 176 -3.61 -2.37 -16.40
N GLU A 177 -2.58 -2.94 -17.03
CA GLU A 177 -1.31 -2.29 -17.27
C GLU A 177 -0.93 -2.33 -18.76
N ARG A 178 -0.34 -1.24 -19.26
CA ARG A 178 0.13 -1.14 -20.63
C ARG A 178 1.56 -0.62 -20.70
N TYR A 179 2.42 -1.36 -21.40
CA TYR A 179 3.83 -1.01 -21.64
C TYR A 179 4.01 -0.31 -22.99
N THR A 180 4.86 0.73 -23.04
CA THR A 180 4.96 1.59 -24.24
C THR A 180 6.28 1.54 -25.02
N ASN A 181 7.39 1.04 -24.45
CA ASN A 181 8.71 1.32 -25.03
C ASN A 181 9.28 0.22 -25.94
N TYR A 182 9.36 -1.04 -25.51
CA TYR A 182 10.03 -2.10 -26.32
C TYR A 182 9.06 -3.07 -26.99
N SER A 183 7.93 -3.33 -26.35
CA SER A 183 6.83 -4.12 -26.90
C SER A 183 5.53 -3.57 -26.34
N ARG A 184 4.53 -3.35 -27.20
CA ARG A 184 3.19 -3.04 -26.73
C ARG A 184 2.62 -4.29 -26.12
N MET A 185 2.76 -4.40 -24.81
CA MET A 185 2.19 -5.47 -24.01
C MET A 185 1.11 -4.87 -23.13
N THR A 186 0.01 -5.60 -23.00
CA THR A 186 -1.03 -5.33 -22.02
C THR A 186 -1.06 -6.48 -21.03
N ASN A 187 -1.22 -6.16 -19.76
CA ASN A 187 -1.38 -7.15 -18.69
C ASN A 187 -2.68 -6.86 -17.96
N ASP A 188 -3.46 -7.92 -17.73
CA ASP A 188 -4.71 -7.91 -16.99
C ASP A 188 -4.57 -8.87 -15.81
N GLU A 189 -4.65 -8.33 -14.60
CA GLU A 189 -4.49 -9.12 -13.38
C GLU A 189 -5.70 -8.95 -12.47
N PHE A 190 -6.22 -10.07 -11.98
CA PHE A 190 -7.14 -10.09 -10.85
C PHE A 190 -6.44 -10.73 -9.66
N THR A 191 -6.39 -10.00 -8.55
CA THR A 191 -5.61 -10.38 -7.36
C THR A 191 -6.52 -10.40 -6.15
N VAL A 192 -6.42 -11.47 -5.37
CA VAL A 192 -6.94 -11.54 -4.00
C VAL A 192 -5.74 -11.53 -3.07
N THR A 193 -5.61 -10.47 -2.28
CA THR A 193 -4.44 -10.25 -1.43
C THR A 193 -4.84 -10.30 0.02
N LEU A 194 -4.17 -11.13 0.79
CA LEU A 194 -4.03 -10.98 2.23
C LEU A 194 -2.64 -10.38 2.46
N PHE A 195 -2.57 -9.18 3.03
CA PHE A 195 -1.29 -8.52 3.19
C PHE A 195 -0.47 -9.24 4.27
N ASN A 196 0.57 -9.95 3.84
CA ASN A 196 1.61 -10.48 4.71
C ASN A 196 2.67 -9.41 5.04
N SER A 197 2.49 -8.18 4.57
CA SER A 197 3.33 -7.02 4.84
C SER A 197 2.58 -5.99 5.69
N LEU A 198 3.31 -5.31 6.58
CA LEU A 198 2.72 -4.30 7.46
C LEU A 198 2.70 -2.94 6.74
N GLY A 199 1.60 -2.63 6.05
CA GLY A 199 1.32 -1.28 5.57
C GLY A 199 0.69 -0.45 6.67
N LEU A 200 1.39 0.57 7.20
CA LEU A 200 0.87 1.44 8.26
C LEU A 200 0.47 2.80 7.69
N SER A 201 -0.73 3.23 8.03
CA SER A 201 -1.20 4.58 7.78
C SER A 201 -1.43 5.30 9.09
N PHE A 202 -0.91 6.52 9.19
CA PHE A 202 -1.27 7.48 10.22
C PHE A 202 -2.23 8.49 9.62
N PHE A 203 -3.25 8.92 10.36
CA PHE A 203 -4.11 9.99 9.90
C PHE A 203 -4.54 10.92 11.04
N TYR A 204 -4.57 12.21 10.71
CA TYR A 204 -4.94 13.28 11.60
C TYR A 204 -6.35 13.78 11.26
N VAL A 205 -7.25 13.78 12.24
CA VAL A 205 -8.65 14.18 12.09
C VAL A 205 -8.80 15.68 12.36
N ILE A 206 -9.42 16.39 11.42
CA ILE A 206 -9.68 17.83 11.44
C ILE A 206 -11.19 18.05 11.49
N GLY A 207 -11.64 18.94 12.38
CA GLY A 207 -13.05 19.33 12.45
C GLY A 207 -13.93 18.45 13.34
N ALA A 208 -13.35 17.52 14.10
CA ALA A 208 -14.06 16.85 15.19
C ALA A 208 -14.59 17.93 16.16
N LYS A 209 -15.91 18.02 16.33
CA LYS A 209 -16.51 18.92 17.32
C LYS A 209 -16.07 18.47 18.71
N ASN A 210 -15.52 19.39 19.50
CA ASN A 210 -15.11 19.15 20.88
C ASN A 210 -16.33 18.93 21.77
#